data_AF-A0A916QXR7-F1
#
_entry.id   AF-A0A916QXR7-F1
#
_cell.length_a   1.000
_cell.length_b   1.000
_cell.length_c   1.000
_cell.angle_alpha   90.00
_cell.angle_beta   90.00
_cell.angle_gamma   90.00
#
_symmetry.space_group_name_H-M   'P 1'
#
loop_
_entity.id
_entity.type
_entity.pdbx_description
1 polymer ?
#
loop_
_entity_poly.entity_id
_entity_poly.type
_entity_poly.pdbx_seq_one_letter_code
_entity_poly.pdbx_strand_id
1 'polypeptide(L)'
;MTQIKVDWLTISIVAVVAVGIGIYFLTKQSETENRRNIDRWFEERLAISLAEKLGKSSQKILQTIRGSGNPTIIARIREIVNSARLTFTKLSSFNDVEIRLSVDYSNGTSFAVSKNWKWDELPETIRSEFLRSSSNLVTRPWDFPWDN
;
A
#
# COMPACT_ATOMS: atom_id res chain seq x y z
N MET A 1 -59.13 -6.81 7.06
CA MET A 1 -57.82 -7.44 7.33
C MET A 1 -57.13 -7.70 6.01
N THR A 2 -56.19 -6.84 5.63
CA THR A 2 -55.50 -6.92 4.33
C THR A 2 -54.29 -7.85 4.49
N GLN A 3 -54.37 -9.06 3.92
CA GLN A 3 -53.24 -9.98 3.87
C GLN A 3 -52.21 -9.45 2.89
N ILE A 4 -51.04 -9.07 3.41
CA ILE A 4 -49.86 -8.75 2.59
C ILE A 4 -49.28 -10.09 2.13
N LYS A 5 -49.57 -10.49 0.89
CA LYS A 5 -48.83 -11.55 0.20
C LYS A 5 -47.43 -11.02 -0.07
N VAL A 6 -46.46 -11.44 0.74
CA VAL A 6 -45.04 -11.17 0.48
C VAL A 6 -44.59 -12.15 -0.59
N ASP A 7 -44.47 -11.68 -1.82
CA ASP A 7 -43.91 -12.45 -2.92
C ASP A 7 -42.48 -12.88 -2.58
N TRP A 8 -42.22 -14.18 -2.66
CA TRP A 8 -40.92 -14.77 -2.31
C TRP A 8 -39.76 -14.21 -3.15
N LEU A 9 -40.05 -13.63 -4.32
CA LEU A 9 -39.09 -12.95 -5.19
C LEU A 9 -38.52 -11.66 -4.58
N THR A 10 -39.30 -10.92 -3.80
CA THR A 10 -38.84 -9.67 -3.16
C THR A 10 -37.83 -9.93 -2.03
N ILE A 11 -37.93 -11.06 -1.33
CA ILE A 11 -37.00 -11.43 -0.24
C ILE A 11 -35.60 -11.75 -0.82
N SER A 12 -35.54 -12.42 -1.97
CA SER A 12 -34.27 -12.77 -2.62
C SER A 12 -33.50 -11.55 -3.12
N ILE A 13 -34.16 -10.53 -3.66
CA ILE A 13 -33.49 -9.33 -4.18
C ILE A 13 -32.89 -8.49 -3.04
N VAL A 14 -33.62 -8.32 -1.93
CA VAL A 14 -33.13 -7.58 -0.76
C VAL A 14 -31.93 -8.28 -0.11
N ALA A 15 -31.94 -9.62 -0.06
CA ALA A 15 -30.81 -10.40 0.45
C ALA A 15 -29.54 -10.23 -0.42
N VAL A 16 -29.66 -10.24 -1.74
CA VAL A 16 -28.51 -10.07 -2.65
C VAL A 16 -27.92 -8.66 -2.55
N VAL A 17 -28.75 -7.63 -2.45
CA VAL A 17 -28.29 -6.24 -2.30
C VAL A 17 -27.64 -6.03 -0.93
N ALA A 18 -28.19 -6.58 0.16
CA ALA A 18 -27.60 -6.49 1.50
C ALA A 18 -26.24 -7.21 1.58
N VAL A 19 -26.10 -8.37 0.94
CA VAL A 19 -24.83 -9.10 0.83
C VAL A 19 -23.82 -8.30 0.00
N GLY A 20 -24.24 -7.70 -1.12
CA GLY A 20 -23.36 -6.86 -1.95
C GLY A 20 -22.83 -5.63 -1.21
N ILE A 21 -23.67 -4.95 -0.43
CA ILE A 21 -23.25 -3.79 0.39
C ILE A 21 -22.35 -4.23 1.53
N GLY A 22 -22.67 -5.35 2.19
CA GLY A 22 -21.84 -5.92 3.27
C GLY A 22 -20.44 -6.30 2.78
N ILE A 23 -20.32 -6.96 1.63
CA ILE A 23 -19.04 -7.31 1.02
C ILE A 23 -18.25 -6.04 0.65
N TYR A 24 -18.89 -5.03 0.08
CA TYR A 24 -18.23 -3.77 -0.29
C TYR A 24 -17.67 -2.99 0.92
N PHE A 25 -18.36 -2.99 2.06
CA PHE A 25 -17.84 -2.37 3.28
C PHE A 25 -16.67 -3.16 3.88
N LEU A 26 -16.74 -4.49 3.86
CA LEU A 26 -15.66 -5.36 4.34
C LEU A 26 -14.40 -5.24 3.47
N THR A 27 -14.53 -5.15 2.15
CA THR A 27 -13.39 -4.96 1.25
C THR A 27 -12.72 -3.61 1.45
N LYS A 28 -13.47 -2.53 1.69
CA LYS A 28 -12.90 -1.20 1.97
C LYS A 28 -12.09 -1.12 3.27
N GLN A 29 -12.54 -1.80 4.32
CA GLN A 29 -11.81 -1.83 5.59
C GLN A 29 -10.50 -2.61 5.43
N SER A 30 -10.56 -3.77 4.79
CA SER A 30 -9.38 -4.58 4.44
C SER A 30 -8.43 -3.81 3.51
N GLU A 31 -8.94 -3.06 2.53
CA GLU A 31 -8.12 -2.26 1.62
C GLU A 31 -7.31 -1.18 2.36
N THR A 32 -7.98 -0.44 3.24
CA THR A 32 -7.32 0.62 4.02
C THR A 32 -6.25 0.04 4.94
N GLU A 33 -6.55 -1.10 5.58
CA GLU A 33 -5.62 -1.79 6.46
C GLU A 33 -4.41 -2.36 5.70
N ASN A 34 -4.66 -3.07 4.60
CA ASN A 34 -3.61 -3.64 3.75
C ASN A 34 -2.66 -2.56 3.22
N ARG A 35 -3.22 -1.46 2.69
CA ARG A 35 -2.43 -0.31 2.25
C ARG A 35 -1.60 0.25 3.39
N ARG A 36 -2.20 0.48 4.55
CA ARG A 36 -1.50 1.00 5.73
C ARG A 36 -0.40 0.06 6.21
N ASN A 37 -0.58 -1.25 6.09
CA ASN A 37 0.42 -2.25 6.46
C ASN A 37 1.62 -2.23 5.49
N ILE A 38 1.36 -2.10 4.19
CA ILE A 38 2.42 -1.95 3.18
C ILE A 38 3.18 -0.64 3.40
N ASP A 39 2.47 0.47 3.59
CA ASP A 39 3.06 1.78 3.84
C ASP A 39 3.89 1.75 5.14
N ARG A 40 3.37 1.20 6.23
CA ARG A 40 4.10 1.07 7.50
C ARG A 40 5.40 0.27 7.33
N TRP A 41 5.32 -0.88 6.66
CA TRP A 41 6.50 -1.70 6.40
C TRP A 41 7.55 -0.94 5.57
N PHE A 42 7.10 -0.18 4.57
CA PHE A 42 7.96 0.66 3.74
C PHE A 42 8.64 1.75 4.56
N GLU A 43 7.87 2.52 5.33
CA GLU A 43 8.35 3.62 6.17
C GLU A 43 9.43 3.13 7.15
N GLU A 44 9.22 1.96 7.77
CA GLU A 44 10.17 1.36 8.72
C GLU A 44 11.49 0.99 8.04
N ARG A 45 11.44 0.36 6.87
CA ARG A 45 12.66 -0.01 6.13
C ARG A 45 13.40 1.20 5.60
N LEU A 46 12.67 2.18 5.09
CA LEU A 46 13.26 3.43 4.64
C LEU A 46 13.90 4.20 5.80
N ALA A 47 13.24 4.25 6.95
CA ALA A 47 13.78 4.91 8.14
C ALA A 47 15.10 4.29 8.62
N ILE A 48 15.21 2.96 8.60
CA ILE A 48 16.46 2.26 8.95
C ILE A 48 17.58 2.63 7.96
N SER A 49 17.29 2.54 6.65
CA SER A 49 18.28 2.86 5.62
C SER A 49 18.76 4.32 5.67
N LEU A 50 17.84 5.25 5.89
CA LEU A 50 18.16 6.68 6.00
C LEU A 50 18.83 7.03 7.32
N ALA A 51 18.55 6.31 8.41
CA ALA A 51 19.21 6.52 9.71
C ALA A 51 20.72 6.28 9.60
N GLU A 52 21.12 5.20 8.93
CA GLU A 52 22.53 4.89 8.67
C GLU A 52 23.20 5.98 7.83
N LYS A 53 22.53 6.44 6.76
CA LYS A 53 23.07 7.48 5.85
C LYS A 53 23.16 8.87 6.47
N LEU A 54 22.20 9.22 7.33
CA LEU A 54 22.11 10.55 7.95
C LEU A 54 22.81 10.63 9.32
N GLY A 55 23.26 9.49 9.87
CA GLY A 55 23.78 9.42 11.24
C GLY A 55 22.77 9.89 12.28
N LYS A 56 21.48 9.56 12.08
CA LYS A 56 20.36 9.93 12.97
C LYS A 56 19.66 8.66 13.47
N SER A 57 18.86 8.76 14.53
CA SER A 57 18.09 7.59 14.99
C SER A 57 16.98 7.24 14.00
N SER A 58 16.79 5.95 13.75
CA SER A 58 15.71 5.42 12.92
C SER A 58 14.34 5.87 13.38
N GLN A 59 14.11 5.97 14.70
CA GLN A 59 12.86 6.49 15.25
C GLN A 59 12.60 7.95 14.84
N LYS A 60 13.61 8.81 14.86
CA LYS A 60 13.46 10.23 14.49
C LYS A 60 13.23 10.38 12.98
N ILE A 61 13.90 9.56 12.18
CA ILE A 61 13.64 9.50 10.74
C ILE A 61 12.21 8.98 10.48
N LEU A 62 11.79 7.90 11.15
CA LEU A 62 10.45 7.33 10.98
C LEU A 62 9.34 8.33 11.32
N GLN A 63 9.48 9.06 12.44
CA GLN A 63 8.56 10.14 12.80
C GLN A 63 8.54 11.24 11.74
N THR A 64 9.70 11.52 11.14
CA THR A 64 9.80 12.48 10.05
C THR A 64 9.05 11.99 8.83
N ILE A 65 9.34 10.77 8.35
CA ILE A 65 8.68 10.11 7.23
C ILE A 65 7.16 10.07 7.42
N ARG A 66 6.65 9.88 8.63
CA ARG A 66 5.22 9.88 8.97
C ARG A 66 4.59 11.28 9.07
N GLY A 67 5.30 12.34 8.70
CA GLY A 67 4.78 13.71 8.64
C GLY A 67 4.86 14.51 9.96
N SER A 68 5.36 13.92 11.06
CA SER A 68 5.55 14.63 12.34
C SER A 68 6.99 15.17 12.50
N GLY A 69 7.61 15.54 11.38
CA GLY A 69 9.06 15.64 11.24
C GLY A 69 9.68 16.98 11.55
N ASN A 70 10.97 16.94 11.86
CA ASN A 70 11.81 18.14 11.97
C ASN A 70 12.16 18.65 10.55
N PRO A 71 11.91 19.94 10.22
CA PRO A 71 12.19 20.50 8.90
C PRO A 71 13.64 20.33 8.41
N THR A 72 14.62 20.34 9.32
CA THR A 72 16.03 20.08 8.99
C THR A 72 16.25 18.67 8.46
N ILE A 73 15.55 17.68 9.03
CA ILE A 73 15.65 16.29 8.58
C ILE A 73 14.95 16.13 7.22
N ILE A 74 13.80 16.75 7.03
CA ILE A 74 13.08 16.75 5.74
C ILE A 74 13.97 17.32 4.64
N ALA A 75 14.62 18.47 4.89
CA ALA A 75 15.55 19.08 3.94
C ALA A 75 16.69 18.13 3.58
N ARG A 76 17.28 17.44 4.57
CA ARG A 76 18.35 16.46 4.29
C ARG A 76 17.86 15.22 3.55
N ILE A 77 16.65 14.73 3.85
CA ILE A 77 16.06 13.61 3.11
C ILE A 77 15.86 14.02 1.64
N ARG A 78 15.33 15.22 1.37
CA ARG A 78 15.14 15.74 0.01
C ARG A 78 16.44 15.89 -0.78
N GLU A 79 17.54 16.25 -0.11
CA GLU A 79 18.83 16.37 -0.78
C GLU A 79 19.41 15.01 -1.18
N ILE A 80 19.18 13.96 -0.38
CA ILE A 80 19.78 12.64 -0.62
C ILE A 80 18.88 11.69 -1.41
N VAL A 81 17.56 11.78 -1.26
CA VAL A 81 16.60 10.91 -1.95
C VAL A 81 16.17 11.58 -3.24
N ASN A 82 16.45 10.94 -4.37
CA ASN A 82 16.02 11.41 -5.67
C ASN A 82 14.62 10.88 -6.03
N SER A 83 14.39 9.58 -5.85
CA SER A 83 13.07 8.99 -6.07
C SER A 83 12.87 7.72 -5.25
N ALA A 84 11.61 7.42 -4.92
CA ALA A 84 11.22 6.17 -4.28
C ALA A 84 10.08 5.52 -5.07
N ARG A 85 10.17 4.21 -5.27
CA ARG A 85 9.21 3.43 -6.06
C ARG A 85 8.87 2.13 -5.35
N LEU A 86 7.59 1.76 -5.44
CA LEU A 86 7.07 0.45 -5.07
C LEU A 86 6.83 -0.36 -6.35
N THR A 87 7.39 -1.54 -6.40
CA THR A 87 7.18 -2.49 -7.50
C THR A 87 6.54 -3.75 -6.96
N PHE A 88 5.41 -4.12 -7.54
CA PHE A 88 4.67 -5.32 -7.24
C PHE A 88 4.92 -6.31 -8.39
N THR A 89 5.40 -7.50 -8.06
CA THR A 89 5.71 -8.55 -9.03
C THR A 89 4.94 -9.81 -8.68
N LYS A 90 4.06 -10.24 -9.58
CA LYS A 90 3.36 -11.52 -9.43
C LYS A 90 4.36 -12.65 -9.62
N LEU A 91 4.50 -13.52 -8.61
CA LEU A 91 5.38 -14.68 -8.70
C LEU A 91 4.66 -15.83 -9.42
N SER A 92 5.41 -16.83 -9.86
CA SER A 92 4.86 -18.00 -10.56
C SER A 92 3.86 -18.79 -9.69
N SER A 93 3.97 -18.67 -8.37
CA SER A 93 2.96 -19.14 -7.42
C SER A 93 1.74 -18.22 -7.47
N PHE A 94 0.57 -18.77 -7.77
CA PHE A 94 -0.68 -18.01 -7.96
C PHE A 94 -1.08 -17.09 -6.81
N ASN A 95 -0.57 -17.32 -5.59
CA ASN A 95 -0.98 -16.60 -4.39
C ASN A 95 0.09 -15.71 -3.78
N ASP A 96 1.29 -15.61 -4.37
CA ASP A 96 2.39 -14.82 -3.82
C ASP A 96 2.76 -13.65 -4.75
N VAL A 97 2.97 -12.49 -4.14
CA VAL A 97 3.43 -11.28 -4.82
C VAL A 97 4.66 -10.74 -4.08
N GLU A 98 5.74 -10.51 -4.82
CA GLU A 98 6.89 -9.80 -4.30
C GLU A 98 6.60 -8.30 -4.36
N ILE A 99 6.65 -7.63 -3.20
CA ILE A 99 6.67 -6.18 -3.12
C ILE A 99 8.10 -5.75 -2.91
N ARG A 100 8.63 -4.96 -3.84
CA ARG A 100 9.97 -4.39 -3.81
C ARG A 100 9.90 -2.88 -3.66
N LEU A 101 10.50 -2.38 -2.58
CA LEU A 101 10.85 -0.99 -2.40
C LEU A 101 12.18 -0.73 -3.11
N SER A 102 12.25 0.31 -3.93
CA SER A 102 13.48 0.83 -4.51
C SER A 102 13.58 2.33 -4.28
N VAL A 103 14.70 2.78 -3.70
CA VAL A 103 15.04 4.19 -3.50
C VAL A 103 16.32 4.50 -4.25
N ASP A 104 16.24 5.48 -5.14
CA ASP A 104 17.39 6.04 -5.83
C ASP A 104 17.87 7.27 -5.06
N TYR A 105 19.16 7.31 -4.75
CA TYR A 105 19.79 8.44 -4.07
C TYR A 105 20.48 9.37 -5.07
N SER A 106 20.60 10.65 -4.70
CA SER A 106 21.24 11.70 -5.51
C SER A 106 22.72 11.44 -5.79
N ASN A 107 23.39 10.59 -5.00
CA ASN A 107 24.79 10.21 -5.19
C ASN A 107 24.99 9.05 -6.18
N GLY A 108 23.93 8.63 -6.88
CA GLY A 108 23.96 7.52 -7.84
C GLY A 108 23.88 6.12 -7.21
N THR A 109 23.81 6.01 -5.88
CA THR A 109 23.55 4.73 -5.21
C THR A 109 22.06 4.44 -5.13
N SER A 110 21.69 3.17 -5.04
CA SER A 110 20.30 2.75 -4.84
C SER A 110 20.19 1.79 -3.66
N PHE A 111 19.08 1.85 -2.95
CA PHE A 111 18.70 0.89 -1.94
C PHE A 111 17.44 0.16 -2.40
N ALA A 112 17.42 -1.17 -2.28
CA ALA A 112 16.24 -1.94 -2.56
C ALA A 112 16.03 -3.02 -1.49
N VAL A 113 14.78 -3.21 -1.09
CA VAL A 113 14.35 -4.29 -0.20
C VAL A 113 13.06 -4.88 -0.74
N SER A 114 12.91 -6.19 -0.65
CA SER A 114 11.68 -6.87 -1.02
C SER A 114 11.14 -7.74 0.10
N LYS A 115 9.83 -7.98 0.04
CA LYS A 115 9.12 -8.92 0.90
C LYS A 115 8.02 -9.59 0.09
N ASN A 116 7.77 -10.86 0.36
CA ASN A 116 6.64 -11.58 -0.20
C ASN A 116 5.38 -11.33 0.62
N TRP A 117 4.29 -11.07 -0.09
CA TRP A 117 2.96 -10.84 0.44
C TRP A 117 1.99 -11.78 -0.27
N LYS A 118 0.90 -12.12 0.41
CA LYS A 118 -0.17 -12.89 -0.23
C LYS A 118 -1.00 -12.02 -1.14
N TRP A 119 -1.57 -12.64 -2.17
CA TRP A 119 -2.44 -11.95 -3.11
C TRP A 119 -3.59 -11.22 -2.41
N ASP A 120 -4.22 -11.85 -1.42
CA ASP A 120 -5.32 -11.29 -0.61
C ASP A 120 -4.90 -10.15 0.33
N GLU A 121 -3.61 -10.02 0.66
CA GLU A 121 -3.06 -8.92 1.45
C GLU A 121 -2.77 -7.67 0.60
N LEU A 122 -2.97 -7.74 -0.72
CA LEU A 122 -2.78 -6.59 -1.60
C LEU A 122 -3.99 -5.66 -1.60
N PRO A 123 -3.78 -4.33 -1.75
CA PRO A 123 -4.85 -3.38 -2.00
C PRO A 123 -5.65 -3.78 -3.24
N GLU A 124 -6.96 -3.58 -3.19
CA GLU A 124 -7.86 -3.92 -4.30
C GLU A 124 -7.48 -3.19 -5.59
N THR A 125 -7.04 -1.94 -5.48
CA THR A 125 -6.49 -1.16 -6.61
C THR A 125 -5.35 -1.89 -7.34
N ILE A 126 -4.37 -2.44 -6.60
CA ILE A 126 -3.24 -3.17 -7.18
C ILE A 126 -3.69 -4.51 -7.77
N ARG A 127 -4.54 -5.25 -7.07
CA ARG A 127 -5.12 -6.51 -7.59
C ARG A 127 -5.88 -6.27 -8.88
N SER A 128 -6.73 -5.25 -8.91
CA SER A 128 -7.52 -4.85 -10.09
C SER A 128 -6.63 -4.48 -11.26
N GLU A 129 -5.50 -3.81 -11.01
CA GLU A 129 -4.53 -3.50 -12.05
C GLU A 129 -3.86 -4.74 -12.64
N PHE A 130 -3.49 -5.72 -11.83
CA PHE A 130 -3.00 -7.01 -12.33
C PHE A 130 -4.05 -7.82 -13.08
N LEU A 131 -5.33 -7.65 -12.77
CA LEU A 131 -6.42 -8.31 -13.50
C LEU A 131 -6.72 -7.60 -14.82
N ARG A 132 -6.58 -6.27 -14.85
CA ARG A 132 -6.84 -5.43 -16.03
C ARG A 132 -5.67 -5.39 -17.00
N SER A 133 -4.46 -5.35 -16.46
CA SER A 133 -3.19 -5.40 -17.20
C SER A 133 -2.74 -6.84 -17.23
N SER A 134 -2.54 -7.44 -18.40
CA SER A 134 -1.91 -8.77 -18.53
C SER A 134 -0.42 -8.78 -18.13
N SER A 135 0.03 -7.74 -17.42
CA SER A 135 1.38 -7.59 -16.89
C SER A 135 1.50 -8.32 -15.55
N ASN A 136 2.66 -8.94 -15.34
CA ASN A 136 3.04 -9.50 -14.03
C ASN A 136 3.76 -8.48 -13.14
N LEU A 137 3.85 -7.22 -13.59
CA LEU A 137 4.56 -6.14 -12.93
C LEU A 137 3.67 -4.89 -12.85
N VAL A 138 3.56 -4.31 -11.67
CA VAL A 138 2.95 -2.99 -11.44
C VAL A 138 3.95 -2.14 -10.66
N THR A 139 4.29 -0.95 -11.16
CA THR A 139 5.19 -0.02 -10.47
C THR A 139 4.45 1.27 -10.15
N ARG A 140 4.63 1.77 -8.93
CA ARG A 140 4.03 3.01 -8.43
C ARG A 140 5.09 3.90 -7.81
N PRO A 141 5.06 5.23 -8.06
CA PRO A 141 5.84 6.16 -7.26
C PRO A 141 5.37 6.08 -5.81
N TRP A 142 6.28 6.30 -4.88
CA TRP A 142 5.95 6.46 -3.47
C TRP A 142 6.31 7.88 -3.05
N ASP A 143 5.29 8.63 -2.65
CA ASP A 143 5.41 10.05 -2.34
C ASP A 143 5.54 10.24 -0.82
N PHE A 144 6.42 11.16 -0.41
CA PHE A 144 6.51 11.52 1.01
C PHE A 144 5.31 12.38 1.42
N PRO A 145 4.89 12.34 2.71
CA PRO A 145 3.76 13.14 3.17
C PRO A 145 3.91 14.66 3.05
N TRP A 146 5.12 15.17 2.84
CA TRP A 146 5.42 16.59 2.67
C TRP A 146 5.56 17.03 1.20
N ASP A 147 5.39 16.09 0.26
CA ASP A 147 5.39 16.40 -1.18
C ASP A 147 3.96 16.56 -1.74
N ASN A 148 2.94 16.40 -0.88
CA ASN A 148 1.51 16.64 -1.18
C ASN A 148 0.93 17.81 -0.38
#